data_AF-A0A7X8MWF0-F1
#
_entry.id   AF-A0A7X8MWF0-F1
#
_cell.length_a   1.000
_cell.length_b   1.000
_cell.length_c   1.000
_cell.angle_alpha   90.00
_cell.angle_beta   90.00
_cell.angle_gamma   90.00
#
_symmetry.space_group_name_H-M   'P 1'
#
loop_
_entity.id
_entity.type
_entity.pdbx_description
1 polymer ?
#
loop_
_entity_poly.entity_id
_entity_poly.type
_entity_poly.pdbx_seq_one_letter_code
_entity_poly.pdbx_strand_id
1 'polypeptide(L)'
;MNQFDAINAHLQLITLPEDRALVQRWFLRFLVANPRYSALQAAEIAVQVLSRWGMDVIRDSISEDWITRPLPATRREWESDGYRVPRDARPLLVTGVDGRQRELFLLFDVDLVREDLVGAVDHEPGREIAEPAEGASDLGQFALHIEERERRAFSHLWKVGTVLEWADVPVDGDVHLGPLGWIEPVNRNSSCRPQPTLRADTACFCLRIHPDAEGPEIVGLGLSLTAQLLIAWTQGRRAGEQLCGNGEAQVSDLEVGIVTWVVGKRLGFGAHHANVDTFRFIENHSDFPAPRDVDWGRIVETVSVMEDLLCGDLNPTLPVPGQERPATDAGPGLAHDPFGVVGSELALFKADEHGETAERWVLDFVAENPRFPLGTALSLGWQLYRRWGASVAGDVHRLDWVGTVDVRPVEEWALRGWVPRPGASLLVAPGTHGQEVYYLLHDDAVVADRLTSLRSVAEDTPRPLPFRPGPPDAPALEDFAELVSPRELEMLRNLWRGEVIPVIVADRDTESEAYLNRITPPYRLPVVVEEGVNPMHAIIERLSNWVLAWELGVIHSAPVIGWRYWAASEWESALVAHLATCRLGIDCERSALVEEALGRRDTVPGLIRWGMVYHAAAEVEDLLRG
;
A
#
# COMPACT_ATOMS: atom_id res chain seq x y z
N MET A 1 8.12 1.43 0.98
CA MET A 1 7.73 0.92 -0.36
C MET A 1 7.35 -0.55 -0.19
N ASN A 2 6.13 -0.94 -0.59
CA ASN A 2 5.70 -2.34 -0.56
C ASN A 2 6.61 -3.16 -1.51
N GLN A 3 6.86 -4.43 -1.20
CA GLN A 3 7.71 -5.30 -2.03
C GLN A 3 7.15 -5.45 -3.45
N PHE A 4 5.82 -5.45 -3.58
CA PHE A 4 5.15 -5.44 -4.88
C PHE A 4 5.40 -4.16 -5.68
N ASP A 5 5.39 -2.99 -5.02
CA ASP A 5 5.70 -1.71 -5.68
C ASP A 5 7.16 -1.63 -6.10
N ALA A 6 8.06 -2.22 -5.30
CA ALA A 6 9.48 -2.31 -5.63
C ALA A 6 9.72 -3.11 -6.92
N ILE A 7 8.98 -4.22 -7.09
CA ILE A 7 9.01 -5.06 -8.30
C ILE A 7 8.49 -4.26 -9.50
N ASN A 8 7.35 -3.57 -9.34
CA ASN A 8 6.79 -2.74 -10.39
C ASN A 8 7.79 -1.64 -10.83
N ALA A 9 8.39 -0.93 -9.86
CA ALA A 9 9.39 0.08 -10.13
C ALA A 9 10.60 -0.49 -10.89
N HIS A 10 11.13 -1.65 -10.48
CA HIS A 10 12.27 -2.28 -11.18
C HIS A 10 11.97 -2.60 -12.64
N LEU A 11 10.79 -3.13 -12.94
CA LEU A 11 10.40 -3.45 -14.32
C LEU A 11 10.11 -2.21 -15.16
N GLN A 12 9.68 -1.11 -14.54
CA GLN A 12 9.40 0.16 -15.22
C GLN A 12 10.67 1.02 -15.44
N LEU A 13 11.75 0.80 -14.67
CA LEU A 13 13.03 1.49 -14.86
C LEU A 13 13.72 1.18 -16.21
N ILE A 14 13.32 0.09 -16.88
CA ILE A 14 13.85 -0.28 -18.20
C ILE A 14 13.20 0.62 -19.27
N THR A 15 13.98 1.57 -19.78
CA THR A 15 13.48 2.61 -20.68
C THR A 15 13.31 2.16 -22.13
N LEU A 16 14.13 1.21 -22.60
CA LEU A 16 14.07 0.69 -23.97
C LEU A 16 12.90 -0.31 -24.11
N PRO A 17 11.94 -0.07 -25.05
CA PRO A 17 10.74 -0.91 -25.16
C PRO A 17 11.01 -2.39 -25.44
N GLU A 18 11.97 -2.70 -26.31
CA GLU A 18 12.35 -4.08 -26.67
C GLU A 18 12.95 -4.82 -25.47
N ASP A 19 13.86 -4.17 -24.74
CA ASP A 19 14.47 -4.72 -23.54
C ASP A 19 13.43 -4.93 -22.44
N ARG A 20 12.52 -3.98 -22.28
CA ARG A 20 11.43 -4.10 -21.31
C ARG A 20 10.50 -5.27 -21.66
N ALA A 21 10.15 -5.45 -22.93
CA ALA A 21 9.33 -6.58 -23.38
C ALA A 21 10.03 -7.92 -23.11
N LEU A 22 11.33 -7.99 -23.41
CA LEU A 22 12.17 -9.15 -23.16
C LEU A 22 12.20 -9.51 -21.66
N VAL A 23 12.50 -8.54 -20.79
CA VAL A 23 12.55 -8.76 -19.33
C VAL A 23 11.20 -9.18 -18.79
N GLN A 24 10.11 -8.52 -19.20
CA GLN A 24 8.77 -8.86 -18.73
C GLN A 24 8.43 -10.33 -19.05
N ARG A 25 8.75 -10.82 -20.25
CA ARG A 25 8.52 -12.23 -20.62
C ARG A 25 9.46 -13.18 -19.90
N TRP A 26 10.74 -12.83 -19.80
CA TRP A 26 11.71 -13.60 -19.02
C TRP A 26 11.26 -13.73 -17.56
N PHE A 27 10.81 -12.63 -16.95
CA PHE A 27 10.30 -12.58 -15.59
C PHE A 27 9.10 -13.51 -15.42
N LEU A 28 8.11 -13.49 -16.32
CA LEU A 28 6.98 -14.42 -16.27
C LEU A 28 7.41 -15.89 -16.39
N ARG A 29 8.36 -16.20 -17.28
CA ARG A 29 8.92 -17.55 -17.41
C ARG A 29 9.70 -17.96 -16.17
N PHE A 30 10.43 -17.02 -15.55
CA PHE A 30 11.16 -17.23 -14.30
C PHE A 30 10.19 -17.56 -13.17
N LEU A 31 9.09 -16.81 -13.02
CA LEU A 31 8.06 -17.12 -12.03
C LEU A 31 7.50 -18.54 -12.24
N VAL A 32 7.19 -18.91 -13.48
CA VAL A 32 6.69 -20.25 -13.80
C VAL A 32 7.69 -21.36 -13.47
N ALA A 33 8.96 -21.14 -13.76
CA ALA A 33 10.01 -22.13 -13.61
C ALA A 33 10.43 -22.36 -12.15
N ASN A 34 10.01 -21.51 -11.20
CA ASN A 34 10.38 -21.58 -9.79
C ASN A 34 9.16 -21.74 -8.87
N PRO A 35 8.35 -22.83 -8.98
CA PRO A 35 7.14 -23.04 -8.18
C PRO A 35 7.43 -23.39 -6.71
N ARG A 36 8.66 -23.81 -6.39
CA ARG A 36 9.14 -24.08 -5.02
C ARG A 36 8.95 -22.88 -4.08
N TYR A 37 9.11 -21.68 -4.61
CA TYR A 37 8.98 -20.42 -3.88
C TYR A 37 7.59 -19.83 -4.08
N SER A 38 7.08 -19.06 -3.13
CA SER A 38 5.86 -18.27 -3.39
C SER A 38 6.11 -17.30 -4.56
N ALA A 39 5.06 -16.89 -5.26
CA ALA A 39 5.23 -16.00 -6.41
C ALA A 39 5.94 -14.68 -6.06
N LEU A 40 5.71 -14.13 -4.86
CA LEU A 40 6.46 -12.99 -4.33
C LEU A 40 7.97 -13.30 -4.16
N GLN A 41 8.33 -14.41 -3.52
CA GLN A 41 9.73 -14.79 -3.35
C GLN A 41 10.40 -15.06 -4.69
N ALA A 42 9.73 -15.74 -5.61
CA ALA A 42 10.22 -15.96 -6.97
C ALA A 42 10.46 -14.62 -7.70
N ALA A 43 9.60 -13.62 -7.50
CA ALA A 43 9.78 -12.28 -8.06
C ALA A 43 10.98 -11.54 -7.44
N GLU A 44 11.16 -11.60 -6.11
CA GLU A 44 12.32 -11.03 -5.41
C GLU A 44 13.63 -11.64 -5.92
N ILE A 45 13.65 -12.96 -6.14
CA ILE A 45 14.79 -13.69 -6.72
C ILE A 45 15.03 -13.21 -8.15
N ALA A 46 13.99 -13.14 -8.98
CA ALA A 46 14.10 -12.73 -10.38
C ALA A 46 14.72 -11.33 -10.52
N VAL A 47 14.29 -10.36 -9.72
CA VAL A 47 14.82 -8.99 -9.77
C VAL A 47 16.31 -8.94 -9.39
N GLN A 48 16.73 -9.72 -8.39
CA GLN A 48 18.14 -9.79 -7.99
C GLN A 48 18.99 -10.53 -9.02
N VAL A 49 18.47 -11.60 -9.62
CA VAL A 49 19.12 -12.35 -10.71
C VAL A 49 19.29 -11.45 -11.94
N LEU A 50 18.25 -10.71 -12.33
CA LEU A 50 18.30 -9.73 -13.41
C LEU A 50 19.41 -8.69 -13.17
N SER A 51 19.46 -8.14 -11.96
CA SER A 51 20.47 -7.15 -11.57
C SER A 51 21.89 -7.73 -11.55
N ARG A 52 22.03 -9.02 -11.25
CA ARG A 52 23.31 -9.73 -11.18
C ARG A 52 23.86 -10.13 -12.56
N TRP A 53 23.02 -10.66 -13.43
CA TRP A 53 23.44 -11.12 -14.76
C TRP A 53 23.44 -10.00 -15.79
N GLY A 54 22.57 -9.01 -15.62
CA GLY A 54 22.40 -7.92 -16.58
C GLY A 54 21.61 -8.32 -17.81
N MET A 55 21.22 -7.31 -18.58
CA MET A 55 20.34 -7.45 -19.73
C MET A 55 20.94 -8.26 -20.88
N ASP A 56 22.24 -8.09 -21.13
CA ASP A 56 22.90 -8.72 -22.27
C ASP A 56 22.91 -10.25 -22.13
N VAL A 57 23.14 -10.76 -20.91
CA VAL A 57 23.09 -12.21 -20.63
C VAL A 57 21.69 -12.76 -20.84
N ILE A 58 20.64 -12.05 -20.40
CA ILE A 58 19.26 -12.49 -20.62
C ILE A 58 18.93 -12.53 -22.10
N ARG A 59 19.39 -11.54 -22.88
CA ARG A 59 19.16 -11.48 -24.32
C ARG A 59 19.84 -12.63 -25.06
N ASP A 60 21.11 -12.88 -24.74
CA ASP A 60 21.93 -13.86 -25.45
C ASP A 60 21.56 -15.31 -25.08
N SER A 61 21.09 -15.54 -23.85
CA SER A 61 20.76 -16.88 -23.32
C SER A 61 19.26 -17.12 -23.11
N ILE A 62 18.37 -16.33 -23.73
CA ILE A 62 16.90 -16.44 -23.52
C ILE A 62 16.32 -17.81 -23.87
N SER A 63 17.00 -18.56 -24.74
CA SER A 63 16.62 -19.92 -25.15
C SER A 63 17.15 -21.03 -24.24
N GLU A 64 17.98 -20.70 -23.26
CA GLU A 64 18.63 -21.67 -22.39
C GLU A 64 17.87 -21.81 -21.07
N ASP A 65 17.52 -23.05 -20.67
CA ASP A 65 16.65 -23.28 -19.50
C ASP A 65 17.21 -22.71 -18.18
N TRP A 66 18.54 -22.69 -18.04
CA TRP A 66 19.21 -22.22 -16.83
C TRP A 66 18.96 -20.73 -16.54
N ILE A 67 18.62 -19.93 -17.55
CA ILE A 67 18.31 -18.50 -17.37
C ILE A 67 17.00 -18.29 -16.58
N THR A 68 16.11 -19.29 -16.59
CA THR A 68 14.87 -19.28 -15.80
C THR A 68 14.91 -20.23 -14.61
N ARG A 69 15.92 -21.12 -14.55
CA ARG A 69 16.11 -22.12 -13.51
C ARG A 69 17.51 -22.05 -12.90
N PRO A 70 17.86 -20.98 -12.16
CA PRO A 70 19.17 -20.87 -11.52
C PRO A 70 19.30 -21.72 -10.25
N LEU A 71 18.24 -22.45 -9.87
CA LEU A 71 18.12 -23.30 -8.68
C LEU A 71 18.55 -22.57 -7.39
N PRO A 72 17.82 -21.53 -6.95
CA PRO A 72 18.10 -20.93 -5.66
C PRO A 72 17.93 -21.98 -4.55
N ALA A 73 18.83 -22.02 -3.57
CA ALA A 73 18.69 -22.84 -2.37
C ALA A 73 19.49 -22.26 -1.20
N THR A 74 19.10 -22.62 0.03
CA THR A 74 19.84 -22.20 1.23
C THR A 74 21.19 -22.91 1.30
N ARG A 75 22.14 -22.33 2.06
CA ARG A 75 23.44 -22.96 2.33
C ARG A 75 23.32 -24.39 2.83
N ARG A 76 22.36 -24.64 3.73
CA ARG A 76 22.14 -25.96 4.32
C ARG A 76 21.67 -26.98 3.29
N GLU A 77 20.81 -26.58 2.36
CA GLU A 77 20.32 -27.45 1.29
C GLU A 77 21.46 -27.81 0.35
N TRP A 78 22.25 -26.84 -0.10
CA TRP A 78 23.43 -27.10 -0.91
C TRP A 78 24.45 -28.01 -0.23
N GLU A 79 24.74 -27.77 1.04
CA GLU A 79 25.65 -28.62 1.83
C GLU A 79 25.12 -30.04 2.02
N SER A 80 23.80 -30.22 2.05
CA SER A 80 23.16 -31.54 2.12
C SER A 80 23.21 -32.28 0.78
N ASP A 81 23.20 -31.54 -0.33
CA ASP A 81 23.28 -32.09 -1.70
C ASP A 81 24.73 -32.26 -2.21
N GLY A 82 25.72 -32.14 -1.30
CA GLY A 82 27.14 -32.37 -1.61
C GLY A 82 27.91 -31.17 -2.15
N TYR A 83 27.29 -29.99 -2.16
CA TYR A 83 27.93 -28.74 -2.56
C TYR A 83 28.50 -27.98 -1.37
N ARG A 84 29.41 -27.04 -1.62
CA ARG A 84 29.92 -26.11 -0.64
C ARG A 84 29.64 -24.70 -1.13
N VAL A 85 29.06 -23.88 -0.25
CA VAL A 85 28.90 -22.46 -0.51
C VAL A 85 30.17 -21.70 -0.06
N PRO A 86 30.92 -21.05 -0.96
CA PRO A 86 32.06 -20.19 -0.61
C PRO A 86 31.68 -19.10 0.41
N ARG A 87 32.69 -18.52 1.07
CA ARG A 87 32.46 -17.45 2.08
C ARG A 87 32.16 -16.09 1.45
N ASP A 88 32.61 -15.91 0.22
CA ASP A 88 32.49 -14.71 -0.61
C ASP A 88 31.36 -14.80 -1.64
N ALA A 89 30.61 -15.91 -1.66
CA ALA A 89 29.40 -16.06 -2.46
C ALA A 89 28.39 -14.97 -2.08
N ARG A 90 27.80 -14.32 -3.09
CA ARG A 90 26.82 -13.24 -2.89
C ARG A 90 25.42 -13.85 -2.75
N PRO A 91 24.79 -13.81 -1.56
CA PRO A 91 23.47 -14.36 -1.38
C PRO A 91 22.41 -13.50 -2.08
N LEU A 92 21.35 -14.16 -2.55
CA LEU A 92 20.06 -13.54 -2.81
C LEU A 92 19.30 -13.46 -1.50
N LEU A 93 18.65 -12.33 -1.24
CA LEU A 93 17.88 -12.08 -0.02
C LEU A 93 16.39 -12.17 -0.34
N VAL A 94 15.69 -13.08 0.32
CA VAL A 94 14.23 -13.23 0.17
C VAL A 94 13.51 -13.09 1.50
N THR A 95 12.30 -12.56 1.44
CA THR A 95 11.49 -12.36 2.63
C THR A 95 10.74 -13.65 2.97
N GLY A 96 10.99 -14.18 4.16
CA GLY A 96 10.26 -15.31 4.72
C GLY A 96 8.84 -14.92 5.13
N VAL A 97 7.98 -15.92 5.30
CA VAL A 97 6.60 -15.75 5.79
C VAL A 97 6.56 -15.11 7.19
N ASP A 98 7.64 -15.26 7.97
CA ASP A 98 7.85 -14.66 9.28
C ASP A 98 8.42 -13.23 9.20
N GLY A 99 8.52 -12.65 8.00
CA GLY A 99 9.10 -11.32 7.74
C GLY A 99 10.62 -11.28 7.86
N ARG A 100 11.29 -12.41 8.14
CA ARG A 100 12.75 -12.48 8.24
C ARG A 100 13.39 -12.71 6.89
N GLN A 101 14.53 -12.07 6.66
CA GLN A 101 15.32 -12.28 5.46
C GLN A 101 15.99 -13.66 5.50
N ARG A 102 15.94 -14.39 4.38
CA ARG A 102 16.63 -15.66 4.16
C ARG A 102 17.63 -15.52 3.02
N GLU A 103 18.80 -16.11 3.22
CA GLU A 103 19.87 -16.15 2.22
C GLU A 103 19.73 -17.38 1.33
N LEU A 104 19.70 -17.15 0.03
CA LEU A 104 19.71 -18.18 -1.01
C LEU A 104 20.94 -18.01 -1.90
N PHE A 105 21.46 -19.12 -2.41
CA PHE A 105 22.62 -19.17 -3.30
C PHE A 105 22.21 -19.92 -4.56
N LEU A 106 22.70 -19.46 -5.72
CA LEU A 106 22.41 -20.11 -7.01
C LEU A 106 23.33 -21.32 -7.20
N LEU A 107 22.99 -22.21 -8.13
CA LEU A 107 23.89 -23.31 -8.51
C LEU A 107 25.26 -22.79 -8.99
N PHE A 108 25.29 -21.60 -9.59
CA PHE A 108 26.51 -20.93 -10.04
C PHE A 108 27.37 -20.33 -8.91
N ASP A 109 26.86 -20.31 -7.68
CA ASP A 109 27.56 -19.80 -6.49
C ASP A 109 28.23 -20.89 -5.66
N VAL A 110 28.12 -22.16 -6.05
CA VAL A 110 28.49 -23.28 -5.20
C VAL A 110 29.49 -24.21 -5.89
N ASP A 111 30.38 -24.79 -5.09
CA ASP A 111 31.38 -25.74 -5.54
C ASP A 111 30.91 -27.17 -5.22
N LEU A 112 30.93 -28.08 -6.19
CA LEU A 112 30.66 -29.48 -5.93
C LEU A 112 31.85 -30.12 -5.17
N VAL A 113 31.59 -30.68 -3.99
CA VAL A 113 32.63 -31.28 -3.13
C VAL A 113 32.40 -32.78 -2.89
N ARG A 114 31.15 -33.23 -2.99
CA ARG A 114 30.73 -34.62 -2.76
C ARG A 114 29.70 -35.08 -3.77
N GLU A 115 30.18 -35.69 -4.86
CA GLU A 115 29.33 -36.23 -5.93
C GLU A 115 28.36 -37.33 -5.45
N ASP A 116 28.70 -38.06 -4.38
CA ASP A 116 27.88 -39.14 -3.83
C ASP A 116 26.57 -38.68 -3.19
N LEU A 117 26.44 -37.39 -2.90
CA LEU A 117 25.27 -36.79 -2.26
C LEU A 117 24.35 -36.02 -3.22
N VAL A 118 24.73 -35.89 -4.49
CA VAL A 118 23.96 -35.11 -5.47
C VAL A 118 22.60 -35.74 -5.71
N GLY A 119 21.53 -34.94 -5.62
CA GLY A 119 20.14 -35.38 -5.71
C GLY A 119 19.53 -35.85 -4.37
N ALA A 120 20.21 -35.60 -3.24
CA ALA A 120 19.65 -35.81 -1.91
C ALA A 120 18.58 -34.76 -1.55
N VAL A 121 18.63 -33.58 -2.16
CA VAL A 121 17.62 -32.54 -2.04
C VAL A 121 16.89 -32.40 -3.37
N ASP A 122 15.56 -32.47 -3.35
CA ASP A 122 14.75 -32.05 -4.49
C ASP A 122 14.78 -30.52 -4.55
N HIS A 123 15.41 -29.98 -5.59
CA HIS A 123 15.52 -28.54 -5.80
C HIS A 123 14.35 -27.94 -6.59
N GLU A 124 13.48 -28.76 -7.17
CA GLU A 124 12.31 -28.35 -7.96
C GLU A 124 10.98 -28.92 -7.43
N PRO A 125 10.72 -28.98 -6.09
CA PRO A 125 9.46 -29.53 -5.61
C PRO A 125 8.31 -28.61 -6.05
N GLY A 126 7.32 -29.20 -6.72
CA GLY A 126 6.08 -28.52 -7.04
C GLY A 126 5.23 -28.29 -5.78
N ARG A 127 4.36 -27.28 -5.81
CA ARG A 127 3.37 -27.11 -4.74
C ARG A 127 2.29 -28.19 -4.82
N GLU A 128 1.99 -28.79 -3.67
CA GLU A 128 0.88 -29.72 -3.51
C GLU A 128 -0.41 -28.95 -3.18
N ILE A 129 -1.53 -29.50 -3.63
CA ILE A 129 -2.85 -28.95 -3.34
C ILE A 129 -3.39 -29.68 -2.12
N ALA A 130 -3.70 -28.93 -1.06
CA ALA A 130 -4.27 -29.50 0.14
C ALA A 130 -5.61 -30.19 -0.14
N GLU A 131 -5.91 -31.22 0.66
CA GLU A 131 -7.21 -31.88 0.61
C GLU A 131 -8.35 -30.88 0.90
N PRO A 132 -9.51 -31.03 0.26
CA PRO A 132 -10.67 -30.19 0.52
C PRO A 132 -11.06 -30.21 2.00
N ALA A 133 -11.48 -29.05 2.52
CA ALA A 133 -12.02 -28.97 3.87
C ALA A 133 -13.31 -29.81 4.01
N GLU A 134 -13.57 -30.36 5.19
CA GLU A 134 -14.79 -31.12 5.45
C GLU A 134 -16.04 -30.25 5.17
N GLY A 135 -16.93 -30.75 4.32
CA GLY A 135 -18.14 -30.03 3.90
C GLY A 135 -17.97 -29.03 2.77
N ALA A 136 -16.74 -28.83 2.25
CA ALA A 136 -16.50 -28.10 1.01
C ALA A 136 -17.06 -28.84 -0.20
N SER A 137 -17.45 -28.09 -1.23
CA SER A 137 -17.87 -28.66 -2.52
C SER A 137 -16.74 -29.47 -3.14
N ASP A 138 -16.99 -30.72 -3.47
CA ASP A 138 -16.05 -31.60 -4.20
C ASP A 138 -16.07 -31.36 -5.73
N LEU A 139 -16.91 -30.39 -6.16
CA LEU A 139 -17.17 -30.06 -7.56
C LEU A 139 -17.51 -31.31 -8.39
N GLY A 140 -18.21 -32.28 -7.80
CA GLY A 140 -18.57 -33.54 -8.45
C GLY A 140 -19.35 -33.36 -9.76
N GLN A 141 -20.09 -32.26 -9.90
CA GLN A 141 -20.78 -31.89 -11.15
C GLN A 141 -19.85 -31.67 -12.36
N PHE A 142 -18.56 -31.40 -12.12
CA PHE A 142 -17.56 -31.22 -13.16
C PHE A 142 -16.66 -32.45 -13.34
N ALA A 143 -16.90 -33.56 -12.62
CA ALA A 143 -16.00 -34.72 -12.58
C ALA A 143 -15.75 -35.40 -13.95
N LEU A 144 -16.64 -35.20 -14.93
CA LEU A 144 -16.47 -35.70 -16.31
C LEU A 144 -15.64 -34.76 -17.20
N HIS A 145 -15.32 -33.55 -16.73
CA HIS A 145 -14.76 -32.47 -17.55
C HIS A 145 -13.41 -31.96 -17.05
N ILE A 146 -13.15 -32.02 -15.74
CA ILE A 146 -11.89 -31.61 -15.10
C ILE A 146 -11.38 -32.71 -14.17
N GLU A 147 -10.07 -32.83 -14.02
CA GLU A 147 -9.48 -33.89 -13.20
C GLU A 147 -9.63 -33.62 -11.70
N GLU A 148 -9.33 -34.62 -10.88
CA GLU A 148 -9.48 -34.54 -9.44
C GLU A 148 -8.61 -33.43 -8.83
N ARG A 149 -7.41 -33.21 -9.38
CA ARG A 149 -6.47 -32.22 -8.87
C ARG A 149 -7.02 -30.79 -9.02
N GLU A 150 -7.58 -30.45 -10.18
CA GLU A 150 -8.21 -29.15 -10.44
C GLU A 150 -9.46 -28.96 -9.57
N ARG A 151 -10.28 -30.02 -9.41
CA ARG A 151 -11.45 -29.97 -8.51
C ARG A 151 -11.07 -29.67 -7.07
N ARG A 152 -10.01 -30.30 -6.55
CA ARG A 152 -9.48 -30.00 -5.22
C ARG A 152 -9.02 -28.54 -5.12
N ALA A 153 -8.36 -28.02 -6.15
CA ALA A 153 -7.91 -26.63 -6.17
C ALA A 153 -9.09 -25.64 -6.04
N PHE A 154 -10.10 -25.79 -6.91
CA PHE A 154 -11.27 -24.93 -6.92
C PHE A 154 -12.21 -25.16 -5.72
N SER A 155 -12.09 -26.29 -5.01
CA SER A 155 -12.84 -26.51 -3.77
C SER A 155 -12.52 -25.47 -2.70
N HIS A 156 -11.36 -24.82 -2.74
CA HIS A 156 -10.94 -23.81 -1.75
C HIS A 156 -11.53 -22.41 -1.98
N LEU A 157 -12.27 -22.18 -3.06
CA LEU A 157 -12.87 -20.86 -3.39
C LEU A 157 -13.82 -20.34 -2.30
N TRP A 158 -14.37 -21.21 -1.46
CA TRP A 158 -15.20 -20.79 -0.33
C TRP A 158 -14.49 -19.83 0.63
N LYS A 159 -13.15 -19.85 0.70
CA LYS A 159 -12.35 -18.96 1.54
C LYS A 159 -12.51 -17.48 1.17
N VAL A 160 -12.86 -17.20 -0.09
CA VAL A 160 -13.16 -15.84 -0.59
C VAL A 160 -14.67 -15.61 -0.77
N GLY A 161 -15.50 -16.49 -0.22
CA GLY A 161 -16.96 -16.38 -0.35
C GLY A 161 -17.48 -16.72 -1.75
N THR A 162 -16.72 -17.49 -2.52
CA THR A 162 -17.04 -17.79 -3.92
C THR A 162 -17.31 -19.27 -4.12
N VAL A 163 -18.24 -19.60 -5.01
CA VAL A 163 -18.47 -20.98 -5.49
C VAL A 163 -18.36 -21.07 -7.00
N LEU A 164 -18.07 -22.26 -7.52
CA LEU A 164 -17.99 -22.57 -8.95
C LEU A 164 -19.12 -23.54 -9.33
N GLU A 165 -19.98 -23.14 -10.27
CA GLU A 165 -21.14 -23.93 -10.69
C GLU A 165 -21.41 -23.84 -12.19
N TRP A 166 -22.15 -24.83 -12.71
CA TRP A 166 -22.76 -24.71 -14.03
C TRP A 166 -23.79 -23.58 -14.05
N ALA A 167 -23.94 -22.96 -15.21
CA ALA A 167 -25.01 -22.00 -15.46
C ALA A 167 -26.36 -22.71 -15.68
N ASP A 168 -27.42 -22.16 -15.09
CA ASP A 168 -28.79 -22.59 -15.37
C ASP A 168 -29.26 -22.01 -16.72
N VAL A 169 -29.07 -22.77 -17.80
CA VAL A 169 -29.49 -22.36 -19.15
C VAL A 169 -30.86 -22.97 -19.49
N PRO A 170 -31.89 -22.17 -19.83
CA PRO A 170 -33.19 -22.70 -20.22
C PRO A 170 -33.10 -23.54 -21.49
N VAL A 171 -33.61 -24.78 -21.44
CA VAL A 171 -33.53 -25.77 -22.53
C VAL A 171 -34.26 -25.34 -23.83
N ASP A 172 -35.18 -24.36 -23.75
CA ASP A 172 -36.07 -23.95 -24.84
C ASP A 172 -36.00 -22.45 -25.22
N GLY A 173 -34.95 -21.72 -24.78
CA GLY A 173 -34.77 -20.30 -25.12
C GLY A 173 -33.92 -20.09 -26.37
N ASP A 174 -34.26 -19.08 -27.19
CA ASP A 174 -33.42 -18.61 -28.31
C ASP A 174 -31.96 -18.53 -27.87
N VAL A 175 -31.06 -19.18 -28.64
CA VAL A 175 -29.62 -19.30 -28.39
C VAL A 175 -29.01 -17.89 -28.30
N HIS A 176 -29.00 -17.33 -27.09
CA HIS A 176 -28.23 -16.14 -26.80
C HIS A 176 -26.79 -16.60 -26.56
N LEU A 177 -25.93 -16.27 -27.53
CA LEU A 177 -24.47 -16.37 -27.50
C LEU A 177 -23.91 -15.49 -26.36
N GLY A 178 -24.10 -15.92 -25.12
CA GLY A 178 -23.43 -15.35 -23.95
C GLY A 178 -21.97 -15.80 -23.88
N PRO A 179 -21.15 -15.17 -23.02
CA PRO A 179 -19.80 -15.65 -22.76
C PRO A 179 -19.83 -17.04 -22.12
N LEU A 180 -18.83 -17.89 -22.42
CA LEU A 180 -18.71 -19.26 -21.89
C LEU A 180 -18.51 -19.31 -20.35
N GLY A 181 -18.24 -18.18 -19.71
CA GLY A 181 -18.29 -18.04 -18.26
C GLY A 181 -18.43 -16.60 -17.83
N TRP A 182 -18.99 -16.37 -16.64
CA TRP A 182 -19.16 -15.05 -16.05
C TRP A 182 -19.19 -15.11 -14.51
N ILE A 183 -19.00 -13.96 -13.88
CA ILE A 183 -19.12 -13.79 -12.42
C ILE A 183 -20.51 -13.26 -12.12
N GLU A 184 -21.29 -14.01 -11.35
CA GLU A 184 -22.61 -13.61 -10.86
C GLU A 184 -22.51 -13.14 -9.39
N PRO A 185 -22.80 -11.86 -9.09
CA PRO A 185 -22.88 -11.39 -7.71
C PRO A 185 -24.21 -11.84 -7.09
N VAL A 186 -24.18 -12.70 -6.08
CA VAL A 186 -25.39 -13.26 -5.47
C VAL A 186 -25.85 -12.46 -4.26
N ASN A 187 -24.94 -12.13 -3.33
CA ASN A 187 -25.29 -11.38 -2.13
C ASN A 187 -24.49 -10.08 -2.04
N ARG A 188 -25.19 -8.94 -2.23
CA ARG A 188 -24.61 -7.59 -2.11
C ARG A 188 -24.58 -7.04 -0.68
N ASN A 189 -25.17 -7.75 0.29
CA ASN A 189 -25.18 -7.35 1.69
C ASN A 189 -24.00 -7.99 2.45
N SER A 190 -23.56 -7.33 3.53
CA SER A 190 -22.46 -7.71 4.44
C SER A 190 -22.60 -9.06 5.17
N SER A 191 -23.52 -9.93 4.74
CA SER A 191 -23.85 -11.22 5.35
C SER A 191 -23.14 -12.44 4.75
N CYS A 192 -22.40 -12.28 3.65
CA CYS A 192 -21.65 -13.40 3.07
C CYS A 192 -20.53 -13.82 4.04
N ARG A 193 -20.56 -15.08 4.49
CA ARG A 193 -19.60 -15.64 5.44
C ARG A 193 -18.82 -16.77 4.76
N PRO A 194 -17.50 -16.60 4.52
CA PRO A 194 -16.63 -17.67 4.05
C PRO A 194 -16.65 -18.85 5.02
N GLN A 195 -17.20 -19.98 4.57
CA GLN A 195 -17.20 -21.24 5.33
C GLN A 195 -17.19 -22.42 4.35
N PRO A 196 -16.64 -23.60 4.72
CA PRO A 196 -16.58 -24.74 3.80
C PRO A 196 -17.92 -25.11 3.20
N THR A 197 -19.00 -25.07 4.00
CA THR A 197 -20.36 -25.44 3.58
C THR A 197 -21.10 -24.35 2.78
N LEU A 198 -20.36 -23.42 2.15
CA LEU A 198 -20.93 -22.35 1.34
C LEU A 198 -21.71 -22.93 0.15
N ARG A 199 -22.88 -22.36 -0.13
CA ARG A 199 -23.75 -22.73 -1.26
C ARG A 199 -23.96 -21.53 -2.16
N ALA A 200 -24.31 -21.76 -3.43
CA ALA A 200 -24.51 -20.67 -4.38
C ALA A 200 -25.51 -19.61 -3.93
N ASP A 201 -26.60 -19.98 -3.24
CA ASP A 201 -27.61 -19.06 -2.71
C ASP A 201 -27.11 -18.15 -1.57
N THR A 202 -26.00 -18.52 -0.94
CA THR A 202 -25.40 -17.82 0.20
C THR A 202 -24.00 -17.27 -0.08
N ALA A 203 -23.47 -17.52 -1.28
CA ALA A 203 -22.18 -17.04 -1.73
C ALA A 203 -22.19 -15.52 -1.97
N CYS A 204 -21.01 -14.91 -1.89
CA CYS A 204 -20.77 -13.54 -2.32
C CYS A 204 -20.86 -13.49 -3.85
N PHE A 205 -20.16 -14.44 -4.49
CA PHE A 205 -20.03 -14.56 -5.93
C PHE A 205 -20.18 -16.02 -6.36
N CYS A 206 -20.83 -16.23 -7.50
CA CYS A 206 -20.87 -17.49 -8.20
C CYS A 206 -20.10 -17.34 -9.51
N LEU A 207 -19.06 -18.16 -9.70
CA LEU A 207 -18.41 -18.32 -11.00
C LEU A 207 -19.27 -19.29 -11.80
N ARG A 208 -19.90 -18.79 -12.87
CA ARG A 208 -20.78 -19.57 -13.73
C ARG A 208 -20.01 -20.01 -14.98
N ILE A 209 -20.05 -21.30 -15.26
CA ILE A 209 -19.52 -21.87 -16.50
C ILE A 209 -20.70 -22.33 -17.36
N HIS A 210 -20.69 -21.95 -18.64
CA HIS A 210 -21.70 -22.39 -19.59
C HIS A 210 -21.51 -23.89 -19.90
N PRO A 211 -22.58 -24.70 -19.96
CA PRO A 211 -22.49 -26.15 -20.25
C PRO A 211 -21.81 -26.52 -21.58
N ASP A 212 -21.79 -25.58 -22.53
CA ASP A 212 -21.15 -25.77 -23.84
C ASP A 212 -19.61 -25.62 -23.82
N ALA A 213 -19.00 -25.27 -22.67
CA ALA A 213 -17.55 -25.19 -22.55
C ALA A 213 -16.88 -26.57 -22.65
N GLU A 214 -15.77 -26.67 -23.40
CA GLU A 214 -15.02 -27.92 -23.52
C GLU A 214 -14.14 -28.18 -22.28
N GLY A 215 -13.83 -29.46 -21.99
CA GLY A 215 -13.07 -29.91 -20.80
C GLY A 215 -11.85 -29.04 -20.45
N PRO A 216 -10.87 -28.87 -21.36
CA PRO A 216 -9.68 -28.05 -21.11
C PRO A 216 -9.98 -26.55 -20.91
N GLU A 217 -11.04 -26.04 -21.55
CA GLU A 217 -11.44 -24.64 -21.45
C GLU A 217 -12.07 -24.32 -20.10
N ILE A 218 -12.71 -25.29 -19.44
CA ILE A 218 -13.34 -25.11 -18.13
C ILE A 218 -12.31 -24.74 -17.05
N VAL A 219 -11.13 -25.37 -17.08
CA VAL A 219 -10.04 -25.02 -16.15
C VAL A 219 -9.53 -23.60 -16.42
N GLY A 220 -9.31 -23.27 -17.69
CA GLY A 220 -8.88 -21.93 -18.11
C GLY A 220 -9.90 -20.84 -17.73
N LEU A 221 -11.20 -21.12 -17.91
CA LEU A 221 -12.31 -20.23 -17.51
C LEU A 221 -12.40 -20.10 -15.99
N GLY A 222 -12.30 -21.19 -15.25
CA GLY A 222 -12.28 -21.16 -13.79
C GLY A 222 -11.13 -20.32 -13.24
N LEU A 223 -9.93 -20.48 -13.82
CA LEU A 223 -8.76 -19.67 -13.47
C LEU A 223 -8.95 -18.21 -13.84
N SER A 224 -9.46 -17.90 -15.04
CA SER A 224 -9.61 -16.51 -15.50
C SER A 224 -10.66 -15.74 -14.72
N LEU A 225 -11.81 -16.35 -14.40
CA LEU A 225 -12.84 -15.75 -13.56
C LEU A 225 -12.34 -15.55 -12.11
N THR A 226 -11.58 -16.51 -11.59
CA THR A 226 -10.94 -16.36 -10.27
C THR A 226 -9.91 -15.23 -10.27
N ALA A 227 -9.07 -15.15 -11.31
CA ALA A 227 -8.09 -14.08 -11.48
C ALA A 227 -8.78 -12.72 -11.59
N GLN A 228 -9.84 -12.59 -12.37
CA GLN A 228 -10.63 -11.36 -12.48
C GLN A 228 -11.17 -10.90 -11.13
N LEU A 229 -11.75 -11.82 -10.34
CA LEU A 229 -12.25 -11.54 -9.00
C LEU A 229 -11.13 -11.09 -8.05
N LEU A 230 -9.99 -11.78 -8.08
CA LEU A 230 -8.85 -11.48 -7.20
C LEU A 230 -8.10 -10.22 -7.61
N ILE A 231 -8.04 -9.86 -8.89
CA ILE A 231 -7.46 -8.58 -9.34
C ILE A 231 -8.35 -7.43 -8.89
N ALA A 232 -9.67 -7.53 -9.11
CA ALA A 232 -10.62 -6.53 -8.64
C ALA A 232 -10.53 -6.35 -7.12
N TRP A 233 -10.43 -7.46 -6.39
CA TRP A 233 -10.25 -7.44 -4.94
C TRP A 233 -8.90 -6.85 -4.51
N THR A 234 -7.80 -7.23 -5.16
CA THR A 234 -6.46 -6.71 -4.85
C THR A 234 -6.38 -5.21 -5.14
N GLN A 235 -6.96 -4.77 -6.25
CA GLN A 235 -7.09 -3.36 -6.61
C GLN A 235 -7.94 -2.61 -5.59
N GLY A 236 -9.12 -3.13 -5.25
CA GLY A 236 -9.99 -2.56 -4.23
C GLY A 236 -9.26 -2.43 -2.90
N ARG A 237 -8.57 -3.48 -2.45
CA ARG A 237 -7.78 -3.46 -1.20
C ARG A 237 -6.63 -2.43 -1.25
N ARG A 238 -5.92 -2.31 -2.39
CA ARG A 238 -4.87 -1.27 -2.57
C ARG A 238 -5.46 0.14 -2.60
N ALA A 239 -6.66 0.30 -3.13
CA ALA A 239 -7.42 1.54 -3.13
C ALA A 239 -8.19 1.79 -1.81
N GLY A 240 -8.18 0.81 -0.89
CA GLY A 240 -8.89 0.89 0.38
C GLY A 240 -10.40 0.67 0.35
N GLU A 241 -10.91 0.05 -0.72
CA GLU A 241 -12.30 -0.37 -0.84
C GLU A 241 -12.53 -1.70 -0.09
N GLN A 242 -13.70 -1.84 0.55
CA GLN A 242 -14.14 -3.13 1.08
C GLN A 242 -14.41 -4.11 -0.06
N LEU A 243 -14.41 -5.41 0.27
CA LEU A 243 -14.69 -6.61 -0.56
C LEU A 243 -15.97 -6.59 -1.43
N CYS A 244 -16.65 -5.45 -1.56
CA CYS A 244 -17.91 -5.29 -2.28
C CYS A 244 -17.95 -3.97 -3.07
N GLY A 245 -16.89 -3.65 -3.82
CA GLY A 245 -17.04 -2.74 -4.97
C GLY A 245 -17.92 -3.41 -6.02
N ASN A 246 -18.78 -2.66 -6.72
CA ASN A 246 -19.89 -3.13 -7.56
C ASN A 246 -19.52 -4.00 -8.80
N GLY A 247 -18.36 -4.65 -8.84
CA GLY A 247 -17.85 -5.29 -10.06
C GLY A 247 -17.50 -4.28 -11.15
N GLU A 248 -17.41 -2.99 -10.81
CA GLU A 248 -17.13 -1.89 -11.74
C GLU A 248 -15.65 -1.50 -11.79
N ALA A 249 -14.77 -2.18 -11.04
CA ALA A 249 -13.34 -1.99 -11.19
C ALA A 249 -12.95 -2.40 -12.62
N GLN A 250 -12.40 -1.47 -13.40
CA GLN A 250 -11.82 -1.80 -14.71
C GLN A 250 -10.61 -2.70 -14.49
N VAL A 251 -10.83 -4.00 -14.63
CA VAL A 251 -9.79 -5.02 -14.59
C VAL A 251 -9.18 -5.13 -15.99
N SER A 252 -7.86 -5.05 -16.09
CA SER A 252 -7.16 -5.21 -17.36
C SER A 252 -7.22 -6.66 -17.84
N ASP A 253 -7.75 -6.89 -19.05
CA ASP A 253 -7.80 -8.22 -19.67
C ASP A 253 -6.41 -8.85 -19.75
N LEU A 254 -5.38 -8.05 -20.03
CA LEU A 254 -4.00 -8.54 -20.10
C LEU A 254 -3.50 -9.00 -18.73
N GLU A 255 -3.81 -8.29 -17.66
CA GLU A 255 -3.44 -8.72 -16.30
C GLU A 255 -4.16 -10.01 -15.91
N VAL A 256 -5.46 -10.14 -16.20
CA VAL A 256 -6.23 -11.37 -15.99
C VAL A 256 -5.58 -12.53 -16.69
N GLY A 257 -5.23 -12.35 -17.97
CA GLY A 257 -4.61 -13.42 -18.74
C GLY A 257 -3.21 -13.77 -18.28
N ILE A 258 -2.38 -12.78 -17.87
CA ILE A 258 -1.06 -13.04 -17.29
C ILE A 258 -1.19 -13.84 -15.99
N VAL A 259 -2.04 -13.42 -15.06
CA VAL A 259 -2.28 -14.13 -13.79
C VAL A 259 -2.76 -15.55 -14.05
N THR A 260 -3.74 -15.72 -14.94
CA THR A 260 -4.29 -17.02 -15.35
C THR A 260 -3.19 -17.96 -15.86
N TRP A 261 -2.34 -17.46 -16.77
CA TRP A 261 -1.27 -18.25 -17.36
C TRP A 261 -0.20 -18.63 -16.34
N VAL A 262 0.24 -17.68 -15.50
CA VAL A 262 1.28 -17.92 -14.49
C VAL A 262 0.80 -18.95 -13.47
N VAL A 263 -0.40 -18.76 -12.90
CA VAL A 263 -0.95 -19.68 -11.89
C VAL A 263 -1.20 -21.06 -12.49
N GLY A 264 -1.80 -21.14 -13.69
CA GLY A 264 -2.05 -22.40 -14.38
C GLY A 264 -0.77 -23.20 -14.63
N LYS A 265 0.30 -22.52 -15.05
CA LYS A 265 1.62 -23.14 -15.24
C LYS A 265 2.28 -23.57 -13.93
N ARG A 266 2.25 -22.72 -12.90
CA ARG A 266 2.87 -23.01 -11.59
C ARG A 266 2.20 -24.15 -10.84
N LEU A 267 0.88 -24.28 -10.95
CA LEU A 267 0.10 -25.37 -10.33
C LEU A 267 0.06 -26.66 -11.16
N GLY A 268 0.56 -26.62 -12.41
CA GLY A 268 0.60 -27.77 -13.31
C GLY A 268 -0.69 -28.04 -14.08
N PHE A 269 -1.61 -27.08 -14.15
CA PHE A 269 -2.89 -27.19 -14.88
C PHE A 269 -2.77 -26.95 -16.40
N GLY A 270 -1.60 -26.52 -16.87
CA GLY A 270 -1.33 -26.29 -18.29
C GLY A 270 -1.22 -24.81 -18.68
N ALA A 271 -1.05 -24.56 -19.99
CA ALA A 271 -0.94 -23.23 -20.56
C ALA A 271 -2.32 -22.70 -20.95
N HIS A 272 -3.00 -22.02 -20.03
CA HIS A 272 -4.31 -21.42 -20.29
C HIS A 272 -4.16 -19.95 -20.63
N HIS A 273 -4.52 -19.57 -21.85
CA HIS A 273 -4.54 -18.17 -22.29
C HIS A 273 -5.97 -17.64 -22.23
N ALA A 274 -6.26 -16.75 -21.28
CA ALA A 274 -7.61 -16.20 -21.10
C ALA A 274 -8.08 -15.35 -22.28
N ASN A 275 -7.15 -14.73 -23.02
CA ASN A 275 -7.44 -13.89 -24.19
C ASN A 275 -6.29 -13.88 -25.20
N VAL A 276 -6.61 -13.41 -26.41
CA VAL A 276 -5.69 -13.35 -27.56
C VAL A 276 -4.49 -12.43 -27.29
N ASP A 277 -4.67 -11.33 -26.57
CA ASP A 277 -3.60 -10.37 -26.29
C ASP A 277 -2.55 -10.96 -25.36
N THR A 278 -2.98 -11.71 -24.35
CA THR A 278 -2.10 -12.49 -23.46
C THR A 278 -1.33 -13.54 -24.24
N PHE A 279 -2.01 -14.30 -25.12
CA PHE A 279 -1.35 -15.27 -25.99
C PHE A 279 -0.26 -14.60 -26.83
N ARG A 280 -0.58 -13.49 -27.51
CA ARG A 280 0.36 -12.74 -28.35
C ARG A 280 1.56 -12.21 -27.55
N PHE A 281 1.31 -11.72 -26.34
CA PHE A 281 2.35 -11.19 -25.47
C PHE A 281 3.31 -12.27 -24.97
N ILE A 282 2.78 -13.39 -24.46
CA ILE A 282 3.57 -14.45 -23.83
C ILE A 282 4.32 -15.30 -24.88
N GLU A 283 3.65 -15.65 -25.99
CA GLU A 283 4.19 -16.51 -27.06
C GLU A 283 5.08 -15.75 -28.05
N ASN A 284 5.54 -14.56 -27.69
CA ASN A 284 6.53 -13.80 -28.46
C ASN A 284 6.05 -13.42 -29.88
N HIS A 285 4.74 -13.22 -30.07
CA HIS A 285 4.14 -12.82 -31.36
C HIS A 285 3.98 -11.30 -31.49
N SER A 286 4.53 -10.54 -30.55
CA SER A 286 4.58 -9.08 -30.52
C SER A 286 5.97 -8.65 -30.10
N ASP A 287 6.54 -7.60 -30.68
CA ASP A 287 7.80 -6.99 -30.19
C ASP A 287 7.54 -5.91 -29.13
N PHE A 288 6.26 -5.61 -28.86
CA PHE A 288 5.88 -4.56 -27.94
C PHE A 288 5.88 -5.04 -26.48
N PRO A 289 6.34 -4.20 -25.54
CA PRO A 289 6.19 -4.45 -24.10
C PRO A 289 4.71 -4.37 -23.70
N ALA A 290 4.41 -4.83 -22.49
CA ALA A 290 3.08 -4.61 -21.93
C ALA A 290 2.76 -3.10 -21.88
N PRO A 291 1.47 -2.71 -22.03
CA PRO A 291 1.01 -1.35 -21.81
C PRO A 291 1.50 -0.77 -20.48
N ARG A 292 1.73 0.56 -20.43
CA ARG A 292 2.33 1.21 -19.25
C ARG A 292 1.43 1.20 -18.01
N ASP A 293 0.13 1.05 -18.21
CA ASP A 293 -0.93 0.94 -17.21
C ASP A 293 -1.02 -0.47 -16.59
N VAL A 294 -0.25 -1.45 -17.07
CA VAL A 294 -0.10 -2.75 -16.40
C VAL A 294 0.71 -2.58 -15.11
N ASP A 295 0.10 -2.96 -13.98
CA ASP A 295 0.73 -2.96 -12.66
C ASP A 295 1.31 -4.34 -12.36
N TRP A 296 2.63 -4.46 -12.54
CA TRP A 296 3.35 -5.72 -12.28
C TRP A 296 3.35 -6.10 -10.80
N GLY A 297 3.28 -5.12 -9.91
CA GLY A 297 3.14 -5.36 -8.48
C GLY A 297 1.79 -6.03 -8.19
N ARG A 298 0.71 -5.57 -8.82
CA ARG A 298 -0.64 -6.16 -8.67
C ARG A 298 -0.71 -7.56 -9.27
N ILE A 299 -0.06 -7.79 -10.41
CA ILE A 299 0.05 -9.13 -11.01
C ILE A 299 0.70 -10.10 -10.01
N VAL A 300 1.89 -9.78 -9.50
CA VAL A 300 2.63 -10.69 -8.59
C VAL A 300 1.86 -10.92 -7.29
N GLU A 301 1.21 -9.90 -6.76
CA GLU A 301 0.36 -10.03 -5.58
C GLU A 301 -0.83 -10.94 -5.85
N THR A 302 -1.55 -10.73 -6.94
CA THR A 302 -2.70 -11.55 -7.32
C THR A 302 -2.30 -13.00 -7.57
N VAL A 303 -1.17 -13.24 -8.27
CA VAL A 303 -0.63 -14.61 -8.45
C VAL A 303 -0.35 -15.26 -7.10
N SER A 304 0.28 -14.53 -6.17
CA SER A 304 0.59 -15.06 -4.83
C SER A 304 -0.69 -15.45 -4.07
N VAL A 305 -1.70 -14.57 -4.10
CA VAL A 305 -2.98 -14.79 -3.42
C VAL A 305 -3.75 -15.95 -4.05
N MET A 306 -3.82 -15.99 -5.37
CA MET A 306 -4.55 -17.00 -6.12
C MET A 306 -3.91 -18.38 -5.96
N GLU A 307 -2.57 -18.44 -6.00
CA GLU A 307 -1.83 -19.69 -5.79
C GLU A 307 -2.05 -20.23 -4.37
N ASP A 308 -1.90 -19.40 -3.34
CA ASP A 308 -2.15 -19.83 -1.95
C ASP A 308 -3.62 -20.23 -1.74
N LEU A 309 -4.57 -19.52 -2.35
CA LEU A 309 -6.00 -19.86 -2.31
C LEU A 309 -6.24 -21.27 -2.88
N LEU A 310 -5.77 -21.52 -4.10
CA LEU A 310 -5.98 -22.78 -4.81
C LEU A 310 -5.18 -23.95 -4.21
N CYS A 311 -4.03 -23.68 -3.58
CA CYS A 311 -3.30 -24.69 -2.81
C CYS A 311 -3.98 -25.03 -1.47
N GLY A 312 -4.95 -24.22 -1.02
CA GLY A 312 -5.59 -24.41 0.28
C GLY A 312 -4.76 -23.86 1.45
N ASP A 313 -3.76 -23.03 1.18
CA ASP A 313 -2.92 -22.37 2.18
C ASP A 313 -3.65 -21.19 2.86
N LEU A 314 -3.10 -20.74 3.98
CA LEU A 314 -3.51 -19.48 4.62
C LEU A 314 -2.66 -18.36 4.03
N ASN A 315 -3.29 -17.41 3.36
CA ASN A 315 -2.62 -16.19 2.92
C ASN A 315 -3.06 -15.01 3.82
N PRO A 316 -2.13 -14.24 4.41
CA PRO A 316 -2.46 -13.16 5.34
C PRO A 316 -3.21 -11.99 4.70
N THR A 317 -3.16 -11.87 3.38
CA THR A 317 -3.98 -10.89 2.66
C THR A 317 -5.42 -11.39 2.46
N LEU A 318 -5.65 -12.71 2.43
CA LEU A 318 -7.00 -13.26 2.38
C LEU A 318 -7.71 -13.03 3.72
N PRO A 319 -9.01 -12.70 3.73
CA PRO A 319 -9.75 -12.56 4.97
C PRO A 319 -9.72 -13.89 5.75
N VAL A 320 -9.24 -13.85 6.99
CA VAL A 320 -9.30 -15.01 7.89
C VAL A 320 -10.77 -15.20 8.30
N PRO A 321 -11.37 -16.39 8.07
CA PRO A 321 -12.76 -16.62 8.46
C PRO A 321 -12.94 -16.49 9.97
N GLY A 322 -13.92 -15.69 10.39
CA GLY A 322 -14.43 -15.67 11.76
C GLY A 322 -13.85 -14.62 12.73
N GLN A 323 -12.93 -13.74 12.31
CA GLN A 323 -12.73 -12.50 13.07
C GLN A 323 -13.83 -11.53 12.67
N GLU A 324 -14.85 -11.40 13.53
CA GLU A 324 -15.67 -10.18 13.53
C GLU A 324 -14.70 -9.01 13.50
N ARG A 325 -14.83 -8.15 12.48
CA ARG A 325 -14.13 -6.87 12.49
C ARG A 325 -14.49 -6.25 13.83
N PRO A 326 -13.51 -5.98 14.70
CA PRO A 326 -13.80 -5.48 16.03
C PRO A 326 -14.67 -4.24 15.88
N ALA A 327 -15.67 -4.07 16.76
CA ALA A 327 -16.56 -2.93 16.68
C ALA A 327 -15.71 -1.64 16.61
N THR A 328 -15.83 -0.89 15.52
CA THR A 328 -15.12 0.37 15.35
C THR A 328 -16.12 1.52 15.33
N ASP A 329 -15.67 2.69 15.82
CA ASP A 329 -16.45 3.92 15.75
C ASP A 329 -16.18 4.71 14.46
N ALA A 330 -15.43 4.11 13.51
CA ALA A 330 -15.06 4.76 12.25
C ALA A 330 -16.19 4.73 11.21
N GLY A 331 -16.27 5.82 10.45
CA GLY A 331 -17.13 5.89 9.27
C GLY A 331 -16.51 5.12 8.11
N PRO A 332 -17.29 4.77 7.08
CA PRO A 332 -16.75 4.16 5.87
C PRO A 332 -15.61 5.01 5.27
N GLY A 333 -14.50 4.37 4.89
CA GLY A 333 -13.39 5.03 4.18
C GLY A 333 -12.37 5.78 5.04
N LEU A 334 -12.62 6.01 6.35
CA LEU A 334 -11.74 6.83 7.20
C LEU A 334 -10.30 6.30 7.28
N ALA A 335 -10.13 4.98 7.31
CA ALA A 335 -8.81 4.35 7.39
C ALA A 335 -8.02 4.40 6.07
N HIS A 336 -8.64 4.83 4.96
CA HIS A 336 -8.08 4.76 3.61
C HIS A 336 -7.90 6.16 3.00
N ASP A 337 -8.89 7.02 3.16
CA ASP A 337 -8.81 8.44 2.80
C ASP A 337 -9.17 9.33 4.00
N PRO A 338 -8.29 9.44 5.00
CA PRO A 338 -8.58 10.25 6.17
C PRO A 338 -8.74 11.74 5.82
N PHE A 339 -8.05 12.22 4.79
CA PHE A 339 -8.07 13.62 4.39
C PHE A 339 -9.39 14.01 3.74
N GLY A 340 -9.87 13.23 2.77
CA GLY A 340 -11.14 13.47 2.10
C GLY A 340 -12.33 13.22 3.01
N VAL A 341 -12.32 12.15 3.81
CA VAL A 341 -13.41 11.82 4.75
C VAL A 341 -13.55 12.90 5.82
N VAL A 342 -12.47 13.20 6.57
CA VAL A 342 -12.53 14.20 7.64
C VAL A 342 -12.71 15.60 7.06
N GLY A 343 -12.11 15.92 5.92
CA GLY A 343 -12.31 17.19 5.23
C GLY A 343 -13.77 17.42 4.83
N SER A 344 -14.43 16.39 4.30
CA SER A 344 -15.85 16.44 3.92
C SER A 344 -16.76 16.54 5.15
N GLU A 345 -16.47 15.77 6.20
CA GLU A 345 -17.23 15.82 7.46
C GLU A 345 -17.08 17.20 8.12
N LEU A 346 -15.87 17.75 8.25
CA LEU A 346 -15.66 19.11 8.80
C LEU A 346 -16.37 20.19 7.98
N ALA A 347 -16.37 20.08 6.64
CA ALA A 347 -17.10 21.01 5.78
C ALA A 347 -18.62 20.97 6.01
N LEU A 348 -19.18 19.78 6.29
CA LEU A 348 -20.60 19.61 6.64
C LEU A 348 -20.90 20.11 8.06
N PHE A 349 -19.99 19.86 9.02
CA PHE A 349 -20.10 20.30 10.42
C PHE A 349 -19.93 21.81 10.61
N LYS A 350 -19.42 22.54 9.61
CA LYS A 350 -19.25 24.00 9.66
C LYS A 350 -20.55 24.76 9.97
N ALA A 351 -21.71 24.22 9.58
CA ALA A 351 -23.02 24.82 9.84
C ALA A 351 -23.59 24.49 11.24
N ASP A 352 -22.94 23.62 12.00
CA ASP A 352 -23.42 23.13 13.30
C ASP A 352 -22.96 24.05 14.47
N GLU A 353 -23.68 24.02 15.59
CA GLU A 353 -23.36 24.77 16.81
C GLU A 353 -21.97 24.37 17.37
N HIS A 354 -21.49 23.17 17.04
CA HIS A 354 -20.22 22.61 17.52
C HIS A 354 -19.09 22.55 16.49
N GLY A 355 -19.28 23.09 15.26
CA GLY A 355 -18.29 23.03 14.18
C GLY A 355 -16.91 23.60 14.54
N GLU A 356 -16.87 24.80 15.12
CA GLU A 356 -15.61 25.43 15.60
C GLU A 356 -14.87 24.58 16.65
N THR A 357 -15.61 23.91 17.54
CA THR A 357 -15.02 23.00 18.53
C THR A 357 -14.41 21.77 17.86
N ALA A 358 -15.05 21.24 16.82
CA ALA A 358 -14.55 20.12 16.05
C ALA A 358 -13.25 20.49 15.31
N GLU A 359 -13.25 21.63 14.61
CA GLU A 359 -12.10 22.14 13.85
C GLU A 359 -10.89 22.37 14.76
N ARG A 360 -11.10 23.03 15.91
CA ARG A 360 -10.04 23.25 16.92
C ARG A 360 -9.49 21.93 17.47
N TRP A 361 -10.37 21.03 17.89
CA TRP A 361 -9.97 19.74 18.45
C TRP A 361 -9.10 18.94 17.49
N VAL A 362 -9.53 18.81 16.23
CA VAL A 362 -8.78 18.02 15.24
C VAL A 362 -7.44 18.69 14.93
N LEU A 363 -7.41 20.02 14.81
CA LEU A 363 -6.17 20.76 14.59
C LEU A 363 -5.17 20.53 15.73
N ASP A 364 -5.61 20.72 16.97
CA ASP A 364 -4.80 20.57 18.18
C ASP A 364 -4.32 19.13 18.35
N PHE A 365 -5.21 18.15 18.14
CA PHE A 365 -4.85 16.73 18.23
C PHE A 365 -3.80 16.35 17.20
N VAL A 366 -3.96 16.78 15.95
CA VAL A 366 -2.98 16.49 14.90
C VAL A 366 -1.64 17.19 15.17
N ALA A 367 -1.66 18.44 15.62
CA ALA A 367 -0.44 19.20 15.94
C ALA A 367 0.37 18.55 17.09
N GLU A 368 -0.31 18.15 18.16
CA GLU A 368 0.31 17.66 19.41
C GLU A 368 0.67 16.17 19.39
N ASN A 369 0.35 15.45 18.31
CA ASN A 369 0.64 14.01 18.18
C ASN A 369 1.58 13.69 16.99
N PRO A 370 2.83 14.19 16.98
CA PRO A 370 3.81 13.93 15.92
C PRO A 370 4.37 12.50 15.90
N ARG A 371 4.03 11.68 16.90
CA ARG A 371 4.37 10.25 16.96
C ARG A 371 3.66 9.40 15.91
N PHE A 372 2.54 9.90 15.38
CA PHE A 372 1.78 9.26 14.31
C PHE A 372 1.98 10.01 13.00
N PRO A 373 1.99 9.33 11.84
CA PRO A 373 1.83 9.98 10.54
C PRO A 373 0.57 10.85 10.53
N LEU A 374 0.56 11.93 9.74
CA LEU A 374 -0.51 12.93 9.82
C LEU A 374 -1.90 12.33 9.54
N GLY A 375 -2.04 11.50 8.51
CA GLY A 375 -3.31 10.80 8.22
C GLY A 375 -3.79 9.88 9.35
N THR A 376 -2.86 9.25 10.07
CA THR A 376 -3.16 8.44 11.26
C THR A 376 -3.64 9.32 12.41
N ALA A 377 -2.92 10.41 12.71
CA ALA A 377 -3.30 11.36 13.75
C ALA A 377 -4.68 11.98 13.47
N LEU A 378 -4.95 12.34 12.21
CA LEU A 378 -6.23 12.88 11.75
C LEU A 378 -7.38 11.90 11.98
N SER A 379 -7.19 10.63 11.60
CA SER A 379 -8.19 9.57 11.78
C SER A 379 -8.53 9.34 13.25
N LEU A 380 -7.50 9.28 14.11
CA LEU A 380 -7.65 9.06 15.54
C LEU A 380 -8.32 10.26 16.20
N GLY A 381 -7.85 11.48 15.91
CA GLY A 381 -8.41 12.71 16.45
C GLY A 381 -9.89 12.87 16.12
N TRP A 382 -10.28 12.55 14.88
CA TRP A 382 -11.67 12.59 14.45
C TRP A 382 -12.56 11.56 15.17
N GLN A 383 -12.12 10.32 15.29
CA GLN A 383 -12.90 9.29 16.02
C GLN A 383 -13.04 9.63 17.51
N LEU A 384 -12.01 10.19 18.13
CA LEU A 384 -12.06 10.65 19.52
C LEU A 384 -13.04 11.81 19.68
N TYR A 385 -13.08 12.74 18.73
CA TYR A 385 -14.09 13.80 18.71
C TYR A 385 -15.49 13.22 18.65
N ARG A 386 -15.75 12.26 17.74
CA ARG A 386 -17.09 11.64 17.63
C ARG A 386 -17.48 10.84 18.86
N ARG A 387 -16.51 10.22 19.52
CA ARG A 387 -16.73 9.43 20.74
C ARG A 387 -17.05 10.30 21.95
N TRP A 388 -16.30 11.39 22.16
CA TRP A 388 -16.44 12.22 23.36
C TRP A 388 -17.34 13.45 23.18
N GLY A 389 -17.51 13.88 21.93
CA GLY A 389 -18.25 15.08 21.54
C GLY A 389 -17.64 16.37 22.08
N ALA A 390 -18.36 17.48 21.84
CA ALA A 390 -17.94 18.81 22.25
C ALA A 390 -17.80 18.97 23.78
N SER A 391 -18.43 18.11 24.58
CA SER A 391 -18.39 18.19 26.05
C SER A 391 -16.99 17.94 26.65
N VAL A 392 -16.16 17.16 25.96
CA VAL A 392 -14.78 16.88 26.36
C VAL A 392 -13.81 17.60 25.45
N ALA A 393 -14.05 17.57 24.13
CA ALA A 393 -13.19 18.19 23.14
C ALA A 393 -13.19 19.74 23.20
N GLY A 394 -14.27 20.34 23.70
CA GLY A 394 -14.40 21.79 23.88
C GLY A 394 -14.09 22.29 25.29
N ASP A 395 -13.67 21.41 26.20
CA ASP A 395 -13.32 21.80 27.57
C ASP A 395 -11.93 22.46 27.60
N VAL A 396 -11.92 23.78 27.80
CA VAL A 396 -10.69 24.60 27.85
C VAL A 396 -9.71 24.12 28.93
N HIS A 397 -10.21 23.48 29.99
CA HIS A 397 -9.36 22.94 31.06
C HIS A 397 -8.63 21.64 30.66
N ARG A 398 -8.92 21.09 29.48
CA ARG A 398 -8.34 19.84 28.96
C ARG A 398 -7.48 20.05 27.72
N LEU A 399 -7.19 21.29 27.33
CA LEU A 399 -6.35 21.60 26.17
C LEU A 399 -4.93 21.02 26.33
N ASP A 400 -4.34 21.13 27.52
CA ASP A 400 -3.00 20.59 27.82
C ASP A 400 -2.93 19.05 27.77
N TRP A 401 -4.09 18.37 27.77
CA TRP A 401 -4.17 16.91 27.76
C TRP A 401 -4.12 16.31 26.33
N VAL A 402 -4.38 17.10 25.29
CA VAL A 402 -4.56 16.63 23.90
C VAL A 402 -3.37 15.83 23.36
N GLY A 403 -2.13 16.28 23.61
CA GLY A 403 -0.92 15.54 23.23
C GLY A 403 -0.62 14.30 24.09
N THR A 404 -1.23 14.22 25.27
CA THR A 404 -0.97 13.19 26.30
C THR A 404 -1.96 12.03 26.27
N VAL A 405 -2.95 12.05 25.36
CA VAL A 405 -3.89 10.94 25.19
C VAL A 405 -3.11 9.67 24.84
N ASP A 406 -3.20 8.64 25.68
CA ASP A 406 -2.49 7.38 25.50
C ASP A 406 -3.27 6.47 24.55
N VAL A 407 -2.99 6.64 23.25
CA VAL A 407 -3.49 5.82 22.15
C VAL A 407 -2.33 4.98 21.61
N ARG A 408 -2.51 3.67 21.48
CA ARG A 408 -1.48 2.79 20.90
C ARG A 408 -2.11 1.69 20.04
N PRO A 409 -1.37 1.12 19.07
CA PRO A 409 -1.82 -0.04 18.32
C PRO A 409 -2.17 -1.19 19.26
N VAL A 410 -3.17 -2.00 18.88
CA VAL A 410 -3.59 -3.18 19.66
C VAL A 410 -2.41 -4.13 19.87
N GLU A 411 -1.55 -4.27 18.87
CA GLU A 411 -0.35 -5.11 18.93
C GLU A 411 0.66 -4.57 19.97
N GLU A 412 0.80 -3.25 20.08
CA GLU A 412 1.67 -2.64 21.08
C GLU A 412 1.12 -2.85 22.50
N TRP A 413 -0.19 -2.70 22.69
CA TRP A 413 -0.84 -3.00 23.97
C TRP A 413 -0.65 -4.46 24.37
N ALA A 414 -0.82 -5.40 23.42
CA ALA A 414 -0.61 -6.82 23.63
C ALA A 414 0.83 -7.13 24.07
N LEU A 415 1.83 -6.52 23.43
CA LEU A 415 3.24 -6.65 23.81
C LEU A 415 3.52 -6.12 25.22
N ARG A 416 2.76 -5.12 25.67
CA ARG A 416 2.83 -4.54 27.03
C ARG A 416 2.02 -5.33 28.05
N GLY A 417 1.39 -6.45 27.68
CA GLY A 417 0.59 -7.27 28.57
C GLY A 417 -0.84 -6.77 28.79
N TRP A 418 -1.35 -5.92 27.89
CA TRP A 418 -2.72 -5.39 27.91
C TRP A 418 -3.54 -5.98 26.76
N VAL A 419 -4.84 -6.15 26.97
CA VAL A 419 -5.80 -6.62 25.94
C VAL A 419 -7.03 -5.71 25.93
N PRO A 420 -7.78 -5.63 24.82
CA PRO A 420 -9.04 -4.89 24.81
C PRO A 420 -9.99 -5.35 25.92
N ARG A 421 -10.64 -4.41 26.61
CA ARG A 421 -11.73 -4.75 27.54
C ARG A 421 -12.93 -5.30 26.74
N PRO A 422 -13.74 -6.21 27.32
CA PRO A 422 -14.96 -6.67 26.68
C PRO A 422 -15.87 -5.48 26.31
N GLY A 423 -16.25 -5.37 25.04
CA GLY A 423 -17.07 -4.26 24.53
C GLY A 423 -16.31 -2.95 24.26
N ALA A 424 -14.98 -2.95 24.26
CA ALA A 424 -14.22 -1.82 23.72
C ALA A 424 -14.55 -1.61 22.25
N SER A 425 -14.90 -0.38 21.90
CA SER A 425 -14.85 0.07 20.51
C SER A 425 -13.39 0.39 20.16
N LEU A 426 -12.86 -0.22 19.10
CA LEU A 426 -11.52 0.08 18.62
C LEU A 426 -11.54 1.34 17.75
N LEU A 427 -10.43 2.07 17.76
CA LEU A 427 -10.17 3.12 16.79
C LEU A 427 -9.45 2.48 15.58
N VAL A 428 -9.68 2.98 14.38
CA VAL A 428 -8.99 2.50 13.18
C VAL A 428 -8.36 3.65 12.41
N ALA A 429 -7.13 3.47 11.96
CA ALA A 429 -6.40 4.50 11.24
C ALA A 429 -5.50 3.87 10.16
N PRO A 430 -5.10 4.62 9.12
CA PRO A 430 -4.14 4.13 8.14
C PRO A 430 -2.81 3.82 8.82
N GLY A 431 -2.24 2.68 8.46
CA GLY A 431 -0.85 2.33 8.73
C GLY A 431 0.08 2.95 7.69
N THR A 432 1.39 2.86 7.95
CA THR A 432 2.45 3.41 7.09
C THR A 432 2.52 2.81 5.68
N HIS A 433 1.79 1.73 5.41
CA HIS A 433 1.74 1.07 4.09
C HIS A 433 0.31 0.92 3.57
N GLY A 434 -0.62 1.78 4.04
CA GLY A 434 -2.01 1.81 3.56
C GLY A 434 -2.92 0.72 4.13
N GLN A 435 -2.42 -0.15 5.02
CA GLN A 435 -3.23 -1.12 5.75
C GLN A 435 -4.03 -0.46 6.89
N GLU A 436 -5.17 -1.04 7.26
CA GLU A 436 -5.87 -0.63 8.49
C GLU A 436 -5.10 -1.10 9.72
N VAL A 437 -4.89 -0.19 10.67
CA VAL A 437 -4.30 -0.50 11.98
C VAL A 437 -5.31 -0.15 13.06
N TYR A 438 -5.51 -1.08 14.00
CA TYR A 438 -6.44 -0.89 15.12
C TYR A 438 -5.71 -0.32 16.32
N TYR A 439 -6.32 0.68 16.95
CA TYR A 439 -5.79 1.38 18.10
C TYR A 439 -6.75 1.29 19.29
N LEU A 440 -6.18 1.34 20.48
CA LEU A 440 -6.89 1.38 21.75
C LEU A 440 -6.45 2.60 22.55
N LEU A 441 -7.42 3.22 23.20
CA LEU A 441 -7.16 4.08 24.35
C LEU A 441 -6.76 3.20 25.54
N HIS A 442 -5.91 3.74 26.43
CA HIS A 442 -5.63 3.09 27.70
C HIS A 442 -6.93 2.71 28.45
N ASP A 443 -7.95 3.56 28.45
CA ASP A 443 -9.23 3.30 29.15
C ASP A 443 -10.06 2.14 28.55
N ASP A 444 -9.73 1.74 27.33
CA ASP A 444 -10.32 0.60 26.62
C ASP A 444 -9.49 -0.67 26.74
N ALA A 445 -8.36 -0.64 27.47
CA ALA A 445 -7.48 -1.77 27.67
C ALA A 445 -7.51 -2.27 29.13
N VAL A 446 -7.37 -3.58 29.33
CA VAL A 446 -7.24 -4.22 30.64
C VAL A 446 -5.98 -5.07 30.70
N VAL A 447 -5.35 -5.12 31.88
CA VAL A 447 -4.13 -5.89 32.10
C VAL A 447 -4.44 -7.39 32.02
N ALA A 448 -3.86 -8.07 31.03
CA ALA A 448 -3.85 -9.53 30.90
C ALA A 448 -2.63 -10.16 31.58
N ASP A 449 -1.46 -9.51 31.50
CA ASP A 449 -0.22 -9.94 32.13
C ASP A 449 0.38 -8.84 33.01
N ARG A 450 0.26 -9.02 34.33
CA ARG A 450 0.72 -8.05 35.34
C ARG A 450 2.23 -7.86 35.38
N LEU A 451 3.02 -8.89 35.06
CA LEU A 451 4.50 -8.79 35.12
C LEU A 451 5.04 -7.99 33.94
N THR A 452 4.49 -8.24 32.76
CA THR A 452 4.83 -7.51 31.54
C THR A 452 4.33 -6.07 31.60
N SER A 453 3.12 -5.83 32.13
CA SER A 453 2.59 -4.47 32.30
C SER A 453 3.39 -3.63 33.30
N LEU A 454 3.88 -4.23 34.39
CA LEU A 454 4.72 -3.53 35.37
C LEU A 454 6.10 -3.15 34.81
N ARG A 455 6.64 -3.95 33.87
CA ARG A 455 7.91 -3.64 33.18
C ARG A 455 7.72 -2.55 32.13
N SER A 456 6.61 -2.55 31.40
CA SER A 456 6.36 -1.56 30.34
C SER A 456 6.09 -0.15 30.86
N VAL A 457 5.52 -0.01 32.06
CA VAL A 457 5.27 1.30 32.69
C VAL A 457 6.58 2.01 33.08
N ALA A 458 7.71 1.28 33.13
CA ALA A 458 9.03 1.85 33.40
C ALA A 458 9.75 2.37 32.13
N GLU A 459 9.25 2.04 30.93
CA GLU A 459 9.83 2.43 29.63
C GLU A 459 8.88 3.38 28.89
N ASP A 460 8.74 4.61 29.39
CA ASP A 460 7.86 5.62 28.81
C ASP A 460 8.67 6.75 28.18
N THR A 461 8.89 6.64 26.89
CA THR A 461 8.99 7.84 26.07
C THR A 461 8.49 7.50 24.66
N PRO A 462 7.34 8.04 24.23
CA PRO A 462 6.92 7.91 22.84
C PRO A 462 8.02 8.49 21.96
N ARG A 463 8.53 7.68 21.03
CA ARG A 463 9.60 8.11 20.14
C ARG A 463 8.98 8.95 19.03
N PRO A 464 9.46 10.17 18.77
CA PRO A 464 9.04 10.92 17.60
C PRO A 464 9.40 10.13 16.33
N LEU A 465 8.68 10.42 15.24
CA LEU A 465 8.95 9.79 13.95
C LEU A 465 10.42 10.01 13.52
N PRO A 466 11.04 9.00 12.88
CA PRO A 466 12.44 9.06 12.52
C PRO A 466 12.71 10.20 11.53
N PHE A 467 13.82 10.91 11.77
CA PHE A 467 14.31 11.98 10.91
C PHE A 467 15.42 11.46 10.00
N ARG A 468 15.37 11.80 8.72
CA ARG A 468 16.41 11.46 7.75
C ARG A 468 17.23 12.71 7.39
N PRO A 469 18.56 12.62 7.37
CA PRO A 469 19.40 13.73 6.92
C PRO A 469 19.21 14.04 5.43
N GLY A 470 19.65 15.23 5.03
CA GLY A 470 19.66 15.69 3.65
C GLY A 470 20.36 14.70 2.72
N PRO A 471 19.92 14.58 1.46
CA PRO A 471 20.62 13.73 0.51
C PRO A 471 22.03 14.28 0.25
N PRO A 472 23.01 13.43 -0.10
CA PRO A 472 24.43 13.81 -0.15
C PRO A 472 24.74 14.87 -1.21
N ASP A 473 23.89 15.00 -2.22
CA ASP A 473 23.95 15.96 -3.31
C ASP A 473 23.19 17.28 -3.01
N ALA A 474 22.50 17.39 -1.87
CA ALA A 474 21.83 18.62 -1.48
C ALA A 474 22.85 19.76 -1.21
N PRO A 475 22.52 21.01 -1.60
CA PRO A 475 23.32 22.18 -1.26
C PRO A 475 23.63 22.27 0.24
N ALA A 476 24.81 22.78 0.59
CA ALA A 476 25.25 22.89 1.99
C ALA A 476 24.48 23.95 2.80
N LEU A 477 23.85 24.93 2.12
CA LEU A 477 23.09 26.02 2.73
C LEU A 477 23.90 26.79 3.80
N GLU A 478 25.16 27.12 3.50
CA GLU A 478 26.10 27.78 4.43
C GLU A 478 25.53 29.07 5.02
N ASP A 479 24.76 29.83 4.23
CA ASP A 479 24.11 31.07 4.65
C ASP A 479 23.09 30.88 5.79
N PHE A 480 22.56 29.66 5.98
CA PHE A 480 21.61 29.33 7.05
C PHE A 480 22.28 28.71 8.28
N ALA A 481 23.55 28.30 8.20
CA ALA A 481 24.22 27.52 9.25
C ALA A 481 24.35 28.26 10.59
N GLU A 482 24.38 29.59 10.58
CA GLU A 482 24.42 30.43 11.78
C GLU A 482 23.03 30.91 12.24
N LEU A 483 21.98 30.65 11.45
CA LEU A 483 20.61 31.14 11.68
C LEU A 483 19.66 30.07 12.23
N VAL A 484 19.94 28.79 11.95
CA VAL A 484 19.13 27.64 12.39
C VAL A 484 19.98 26.60 13.09
N SER A 485 19.36 25.72 13.87
CA SER A 485 20.05 24.60 14.50
C SER A 485 20.55 23.58 13.45
N PRO A 486 21.55 22.74 13.76
CA PRO A 486 22.02 21.70 12.84
C PRO A 486 20.91 20.73 12.37
N ARG A 487 19.91 20.47 13.22
CA ARG A 487 18.76 19.64 12.87
C ARG A 487 17.87 20.34 11.83
N GLU A 488 17.57 21.62 12.04
CA GLU A 488 16.78 22.43 11.11
C GLU A 488 17.53 22.64 9.79
N LEU A 489 18.85 22.79 9.82
CA LEU A 489 19.67 22.86 8.61
C LEU A 489 19.51 21.60 7.76
N GLU A 490 19.54 20.42 8.37
CA GLU A 490 19.29 19.16 7.67
C GLU A 490 17.84 19.05 7.17
N MET A 491 16.85 19.59 7.88
CA MET A 491 15.48 19.72 7.37
C MET A 491 15.42 20.59 6.11
N LEU A 492 16.13 21.72 6.09
CA LEU A 492 16.21 22.59 4.90
C LEU A 492 16.92 21.89 3.73
N ARG A 493 17.92 21.05 4.01
CA ARG A 493 18.57 20.23 2.98
C ARG A 493 17.64 19.15 2.43
N ASN A 494 16.67 18.67 3.21
CA ASN A 494 15.67 17.72 2.72
C ASN A 494 14.77 18.30 1.62
N LEU A 495 14.62 19.63 1.55
CA LEU A 495 13.89 20.32 0.47
C LEU A 495 14.44 20.00 -0.93
N TRP A 496 15.71 19.61 -1.03
CA TRP A 496 16.32 19.16 -2.27
C TRP A 496 15.62 17.95 -2.91
N ARG A 497 14.93 17.11 -2.11
CA ARG A 497 14.13 15.99 -2.64
C ARG A 497 12.94 16.44 -3.48
N GLY A 498 12.41 17.63 -3.19
CA GLY A 498 11.41 18.32 -4.02
C GLY A 498 12.02 19.31 -5.02
N GLU A 499 13.35 19.27 -5.19
CA GLU A 499 14.13 20.22 -5.99
C GLU A 499 13.91 21.68 -5.57
N VAL A 500 13.66 21.93 -4.28
CA VAL A 500 13.48 23.28 -3.71
C VAL A 500 14.73 23.72 -2.97
N ILE A 501 15.17 24.96 -3.19
CA ILE A 501 16.31 25.59 -2.51
C ILE A 501 15.84 26.89 -1.81
N PRO A 502 15.97 27.00 -0.48
CA PRO A 502 15.74 28.27 0.22
C PRO A 502 16.89 29.26 -0.04
N VAL A 503 16.56 30.53 -0.29
CA VAL A 503 17.53 31.59 -0.64
C VAL A 503 17.24 32.86 0.14
N ILE A 504 18.24 33.40 0.85
CA ILE A 504 18.12 34.66 1.60
C ILE A 504 18.10 35.85 0.63
N VAL A 505 17.17 36.78 0.82
CA VAL A 505 17.02 38.01 0.01
C VAL A 505 16.89 39.25 0.90
N ALA A 506 17.35 40.40 0.38
CA ALA A 506 17.51 41.64 1.17
C ALA A 506 16.20 42.40 1.46
N ASP A 507 15.25 42.43 0.52
CA ASP A 507 13.93 43.05 0.71
C ASP A 507 12.89 42.41 -0.24
N ARG A 508 11.60 42.65 0.02
CA ARG A 508 10.45 42.26 -0.82
C ARG A 508 10.31 43.18 -2.05
N ASP A 509 11.35 43.31 -2.87
CA ASP A 509 11.31 44.16 -4.07
C ASP A 509 10.69 43.45 -5.29
N THR A 510 9.88 44.21 -6.03
CA THR A 510 9.06 43.80 -7.19
C THR A 510 9.85 43.34 -8.42
N GLU A 511 11.15 43.58 -8.53
CA GLU A 511 11.98 43.02 -9.62
C GLU A 511 12.19 41.50 -9.50
N SER A 512 11.93 40.93 -8.31
CA SER A 512 12.00 39.48 -8.05
C SER A 512 10.77 38.73 -8.57
N GLU A 513 9.70 39.42 -8.96
CA GLU A 513 8.44 38.85 -9.48
C GLU A 513 8.63 38.02 -10.75
N ALA A 514 9.67 38.31 -11.55
CA ALA A 514 9.96 37.58 -12.79
C ALA A 514 10.84 36.33 -12.61
N TYR A 515 11.55 36.19 -11.48
CA TYR A 515 12.57 35.14 -11.29
C TYR A 515 12.06 33.89 -10.56
N LEU A 516 10.89 33.96 -9.91
CA LEU A 516 10.25 32.83 -9.21
C LEU A 516 9.56 31.84 -10.17
N ASN A 517 9.45 32.19 -11.46
CA ASN A 517 8.77 31.41 -12.49
C ASN A 517 9.72 30.92 -13.61
N ARG A 518 10.93 30.44 -13.29
CA ARG A 518 11.63 29.57 -14.24
C ARG A 518 11.04 28.17 -14.13
N ILE A 519 10.48 27.70 -15.24
CA ILE A 519 9.73 26.46 -15.48
C ILE A 519 10.66 25.22 -15.35
N THR A 520 11.73 25.31 -14.58
CA THR A 520 12.76 24.28 -14.54
C THR A 520 13.36 24.21 -13.14
N PRO A 521 13.30 23.03 -12.50
CA PRO A 521 13.97 22.79 -11.24
C PRO A 521 15.48 23.09 -11.31
N PRO A 522 16.12 23.50 -10.20
CA PRO A 522 15.53 23.62 -8.87
C PRO A 522 14.78 24.94 -8.62
N TYR A 523 13.66 24.85 -7.92
CA TYR A 523 12.81 25.97 -7.50
C TYR A 523 13.46 26.75 -6.36
N ARG A 524 13.48 28.08 -6.46
CA ARG A 524 14.04 28.95 -5.42
C ARG A 524 12.95 29.48 -4.52
N LEU A 525 13.07 29.22 -3.22
CA LEU A 525 12.18 29.73 -2.18
C LEU A 525 12.86 30.94 -1.52
N PRO A 526 12.52 32.18 -1.89
CA PRO A 526 13.12 33.36 -1.28
C PRO A 526 12.74 33.40 0.20
N VAL A 527 13.60 33.98 1.05
CA VAL A 527 13.38 34.15 2.49
C VAL A 527 13.97 35.48 2.91
N VAL A 528 13.19 36.30 3.62
CA VAL A 528 13.71 37.51 4.28
C VAL A 528 13.97 37.11 5.72
N VAL A 529 15.20 37.33 6.18
CA VAL A 529 15.62 36.99 7.54
C VAL A 529 15.58 38.26 8.39
N GLU A 530 14.91 38.16 9.54
CA GLU A 530 14.91 39.22 10.55
C GLU A 530 15.95 38.89 11.63
N GLU A 531 16.67 39.91 12.10
CA GLU A 531 17.74 39.72 13.08
C GLU A 531 17.17 39.17 14.40
N GLY A 532 17.70 38.03 14.86
CA GLY A 532 17.28 37.38 16.10
C GLY A 532 16.01 36.52 16.01
N VAL A 533 15.44 36.34 14.81
CA VAL A 533 14.25 35.50 14.59
C VAL A 533 14.63 34.25 13.80
N ASN A 534 14.21 33.07 14.28
CA ASN A 534 14.44 31.81 13.57
C ASN A 534 13.66 31.82 12.23
N PRO A 535 14.35 31.73 11.07
CA PRO A 535 13.69 31.84 9.76
C PRO A 535 12.83 30.62 9.39
N MET A 536 12.89 29.52 10.16
CA MET A 536 12.18 28.27 9.85
C MET A 536 10.68 28.48 9.67
N HIS A 537 10.04 29.28 10.53
CA HIS A 537 8.60 29.53 10.41
C HIS A 537 8.25 30.22 9.09
N ALA A 538 9.01 31.25 8.70
CA ALA A 538 8.80 31.96 7.45
C ALA A 538 9.08 31.07 6.22
N ILE A 539 10.04 30.15 6.32
CA ILE A 539 10.33 29.15 5.28
C ILE A 539 9.15 28.19 5.14
N ILE A 540 8.68 27.62 6.25
CA ILE A 540 7.56 26.68 6.28
C ILE A 540 6.29 27.36 5.76
N GLU A 541 6.03 28.62 6.11
CA GLU A 541 4.86 29.35 5.64
C GLU A 541 4.86 29.52 4.11
N ARG A 542 6.02 29.84 3.52
CA ARG A 542 6.15 29.95 2.06
C ARG A 542 6.07 28.60 1.37
N LEU A 543 6.71 27.59 1.94
CA LEU A 543 6.64 26.22 1.44
C LEU A 543 5.20 25.71 1.48
N SER A 544 4.45 26.02 2.54
CA SER A 544 3.04 25.67 2.70
C SER A 544 2.18 26.28 1.58
N ASN A 545 2.41 27.55 1.25
CA ASN A 545 1.73 28.20 0.14
C ASN A 545 2.08 27.58 -1.22
N TRP A 546 3.35 27.20 -1.41
CA TRP A 546 3.83 26.52 -2.62
C TRP A 546 3.23 25.12 -2.78
N VAL A 547 3.26 24.30 -1.72
CA VAL A 547 2.65 22.96 -1.71
C VAL A 547 1.14 23.06 -1.93
N LEU A 548 0.44 24.00 -1.28
CA LEU A 548 -0.98 24.20 -1.55
C LEU A 548 -1.27 24.56 -3.01
N ALA A 549 -0.44 25.40 -3.64
CA ALA A 549 -0.59 25.72 -5.06
C ALA A 549 -0.29 24.53 -5.98
N TRP A 550 0.66 23.67 -5.59
CA TRP A 550 0.96 22.41 -6.27
C TRP A 550 -0.23 21.44 -6.19
N GLU A 551 -0.74 21.19 -4.98
CA GLU A 551 -1.87 20.29 -4.71
C GLU A 551 -3.16 20.75 -5.41
N LEU A 552 -3.33 22.06 -5.58
CA LEU A 552 -4.45 22.62 -6.33
C LEU A 552 -4.27 22.56 -7.86
N GLY A 553 -3.10 22.14 -8.35
CA GLY A 553 -2.79 22.10 -9.79
C GLY A 553 -2.67 23.49 -10.43
N VAL A 554 -2.43 24.53 -9.64
CA VAL A 554 -2.44 25.93 -10.07
C VAL A 554 -1.07 26.59 -10.03
N ILE A 555 -0.02 25.85 -9.67
CA ILE A 555 1.35 26.37 -9.55
C ILE A 555 1.86 27.06 -10.84
N HIS A 556 1.36 26.66 -12.01
CA HIS A 556 1.73 27.25 -13.30
C HIS A 556 0.73 28.27 -13.86
N SER A 557 -0.42 28.45 -13.21
CA SER A 557 -1.54 29.25 -13.73
C SER A 557 -2.02 30.34 -12.78
N ALA A 558 -1.81 30.20 -11.48
CA ALA A 558 -2.17 31.21 -10.49
C ALA A 558 -1.19 32.39 -10.50
N PRO A 559 -1.70 33.64 -10.39
CA PRO A 559 -0.83 34.79 -10.23
C PRO A 559 -0.13 34.74 -8.86
N VAL A 560 1.13 35.17 -8.84
CA VAL A 560 1.89 35.37 -7.60
C VAL A 560 1.74 36.82 -7.18
N ILE A 561 1.20 37.07 -5.98
CA ILE A 561 1.01 38.40 -5.40
C ILE A 561 1.73 38.41 -4.05
N GLY A 562 2.68 39.33 -3.86
CA GLY A 562 3.41 39.45 -2.58
C GLY A 562 4.15 38.18 -2.16
N TRP A 563 4.74 37.45 -3.12
CA TRP A 563 5.41 36.14 -2.95
C TRP A 563 4.48 34.97 -2.54
N ARG A 564 3.17 35.11 -2.74
CA ARG A 564 2.18 34.05 -2.52
C ARG A 564 1.40 33.74 -3.79
N TYR A 565 1.10 32.47 -4.02
CA TYR A 565 0.14 32.05 -5.04
C TYR A 565 -1.28 32.43 -4.59
N TRP A 566 -1.95 33.27 -5.38
CA TRP A 566 -3.26 33.82 -5.01
C TRP A 566 -4.37 32.78 -4.83
N ALA A 567 -4.24 31.61 -5.49
CA ALA A 567 -5.21 30.52 -5.40
C ALA A 567 -5.14 29.72 -4.09
N ALA A 568 -4.04 29.85 -3.35
CA ALA A 568 -3.89 29.30 -2.01
C ALA A 568 -4.28 30.37 -0.97
N SER A 569 -5.27 30.06 -0.14
CA SER A 569 -5.76 30.96 0.89
C SER A 569 -4.66 31.26 1.92
N GLU A 570 -4.57 32.51 2.38
CA GLU A 570 -3.60 32.89 3.42
C GLU A 570 -3.88 32.16 4.73
N TRP A 571 -5.15 31.92 5.05
CA TRP A 571 -5.59 31.13 6.20
C TRP A 571 -5.20 29.65 6.05
N GLU A 572 -5.41 29.04 4.88
CA GLU A 572 -5.00 27.64 4.62
C GLU A 572 -3.48 27.49 4.73
N SER A 573 -2.72 28.43 4.15
CA SER A 573 -1.25 28.43 4.23
C SER A 573 -0.76 28.55 5.69
N ALA A 574 -1.41 29.41 6.49
CA ALA A 574 -1.10 29.57 7.90
C ALA A 574 -1.44 28.31 8.73
N LEU A 575 -2.55 27.63 8.43
CA LEU A 575 -2.94 26.37 9.08
C LEU A 575 -1.96 25.24 8.76
N VAL A 576 -1.58 25.08 7.49
CA VAL A 576 -0.55 24.10 7.05
C VAL A 576 0.76 24.37 7.77
N ALA A 577 1.19 25.63 7.82
CA ALA A 577 2.43 26.02 8.48
C ALA A 577 2.41 25.74 9.98
N HIS A 578 1.30 26.05 10.66
CA HIS A 578 1.12 25.76 12.08
C HIS A 578 1.24 24.25 12.36
N LEU A 579 0.51 23.42 11.61
CA LEU A 579 0.57 21.96 11.75
C LEU A 579 1.98 21.42 11.55
N ALA A 580 2.65 21.81 10.46
CA ALA A 580 4.00 21.34 10.17
C ALA A 580 5.00 21.80 11.24
N THR A 581 4.94 23.06 11.68
CA THR A 581 5.88 23.62 12.65
C THR A 581 5.75 22.94 14.03
N CYS A 582 4.52 22.79 14.54
CA CYS A 582 4.26 22.06 15.78
C CYS A 582 4.73 20.60 15.70
N ARG A 583 4.41 19.90 14.61
CA ARG A 583 4.75 18.48 14.45
C ARG A 583 6.24 18.21 14.22
N LEU A 584 6.98 19.19 13.73
CA LEU A 584 8.45 19.13 13.61
C LEU A 584 9.16 19.47 14.92
N GLY A 585 8.44 20.04 15.89
CA GLY A 585 8.99 20.49 17.18
C GLY A 585 9.82 21.76 17.02
N ILE A 586 9.39 22.65 16.11
CA ILE A 586 9.95 23.99 15.94
C ILE A 586 9.10 24.94 16.77
N ASP A 587 9.72 25.78 17.58
CA ASP A 587 9.00 26.72 18.45
C ASP A 587 8.19 27.71 17.60
N CYS A 588 6.87 27.67 17.72
CA CYS A 588 5.99 28.65 17.09
C CYS A 588 4.80 29.01 17.97
N GLU A 589 4.52 30.31 18.07
CA GLU A 589 3.24 30.79 18.57
C GLU A 589 2.17 30.66 17.48
N ARG A 590 0.94 30.37 17.87
CA ARG A 590 -0.17 30.29 16.95
C ARG A 590 -0.45 31.67 16.35
N SER A 591 -0.41 31.78 15.03
CA SER A 591 -0.59 33.06 14.34
C SER A 591 -2.03 33.57 14.43
N ALA A 592 -2.21 34.89 14.33
CA ALA A 592 -3.54 35.51 14.30
C ALA A 592 -4.41 34.98 13.15
N LEU A 593 -3.80 34.62 12.01
CA LEU A 593 -4.49 34.02 10.87
C LEU A 593 -5.07 32.64 11.20
N VAL A 594 -4.39 31.83 12.02
CA VAL A 594 -4.94 30.53 12.46
C VAL A 594 -6.14 30.74 13.37
N GLU A 595 -6.07 31.68 14.31
CA GLU A 595 -7.21 32.01 15.19
C GLU A 595 -8.39 32.63 14.42
N GLU A 596 -8.11 33.43 13.40
CA GLU A 596 -9.14 33.93 12.49
C GLU A 596 -9.77 32.81 11.67
N ALA A 597 -8.97 31.85 11.17
CA ALA A 597 -9.43 30.71 10.38
C ALA A 597 -10.38 29.80 11.18
N LEU A 598 -10.07 29.59 12.46
CA LEU A 598 -10.88 28.82 13.41
C LEU A 598 -12.07 29.61 13.95
N GLY A 599 -12.04 30.94 13.84
CA GLY A 599 -13.09 31.82 14.32
C GLY A 599 -14.25 31.94 13.32
N ARG A 600 -15.49 31.98 13.81
CA ARG A 600 -16.70 32.20 12.98
C ARG A 600 -16.90 33.67 12.53
N ARG A 601 -15.83 34.44 12.31
CA ARG A 601 -15.95 35.86 11.96
C ARG A 601 -16.32 36.02 10.48
N ASP A 602 -17.17 37.01 10.19
CA ASP A 602 -17.68 37.35 8.82
C ASP A 602 -16.59 37.70 7.79
N THR A 603 -15.33 37.81 8.23
CA THR A 603 -14.18 38.23 7.41
C THR A 603 -13.39 37.08 6.80
N VAL A 604 -13.65 35.82 7.16
CA VAL A 604 -12.97 34.65 6.58
C VAL A 604 -13.63 34.31 5.23
N PRO A 605 -12.89 34.24 4.10
CA PRO A 605 -13.45 33.84 2.82
C PRO A 605 -14.07 32.45 2.86
N GLY A 606 -14.99 32.20 1.92
CA GLY A 606 -15.75 30.95 1.81
C GLY A 606 -14.90 29.69 1.91
N LEU A 607 -15.38 28.74 2.70
CA LEU A 607 -14.96 27.33 2.84
C LEU A 607 -13.43 27.07 2.87
N ILE A 608 -12.83 26.99 4.07
CA ILE A 608 -11.50 26.37 4.26
C ILE A 608 -11.56 24.92 3.78
N ARG A 609 -10.63 24.51 2.93
CA ARG A 609 -10.54 23.13 2.43
C ARG A 609 -9.72 22.31 3.41
N TRP A 610 -10.34 21.88 4.51
CA TRP A 610 -9.66 21.12 5.57
C TRP A 610 -8.92 19.88 5.07
N GLY A 611 -9.51 19.13 4.12
CA GLY A 611 -8.82 17.98 3.50
C GLY A 611 -7.51 18.38 2.82
N MET A 612 -7.49 19.50 2.09
CA MET A 612 -6.29 20.05 1.46
C MET A 612 -5.27 20.55 2.48
N VAL A 613 -5.72 21.18 3.56
CA VAL A 613 -4.85 21.67 4.64
C VAL A 613 -4.09 20.51 5.29
N TYR A 614 -4.79 19.43 5.66
CA TYR A 614 -4.13 18.27 6.27
C TYR A 614 -3.23 17.53 5.27
N HIS A 615 -3.65 17.38 4.02
CA HIS A 615 -2.83 16.74 2.98
C HIS A 615 -1.54 17.54 2.73
N ALA A 616 -1.65 18.85 2.49
CA ALA A 616 -0.48 19.71 2.29
C ALA A 616 0.44 19.77 3.52
N ALA A 617 -0.13 19.72 4.73
CA ALA A 617 0.69 19.65 5.95
C ALA A 617 1.47 18.34 6.05
N ALA A 618 0.90 17.23 5.57
CA ALA A 618 1.59 15.93 5.54
C ALA A 618 2.76 15.98 4.56
N GLU A 619 2.54 16.51 3.36
CA GLU A 619 3.59 16.71 2.35
C GLU A 619 4.71 17.63 2.87
N VAL A 620 4.39 18.76 3.50
CA VAL A 620 5.38 19.66 4.10
C VAL A 620 6.18 18.97 5.21
N GLU A 621 5.51 18.24 6.09
CA GLU A 621 6.15 17.47 7.18
C GLU A 621 7.08 16.39 6.64
N ASP A 622 6.63 15.61 5.66
CA ASP A 622 7.40 14.52 5.05
C ASP A 622 8.61 15.05 4.28
N LEU A 623 8.44 16.14 3.53
CA LEU A 623 9.51 16.75 2.74
C LEU A 623 10.60 17.35 3.65
N LEU A 624 10.24 17.89 4.81
CA LEU A 624 11.20 18.40 5.81
C LEU A 624 11.80 17.28 6.67
N ARG A 625 11.11 16.16 6.90
CA ARG A 625 11.65 15.00 7.64
C ARG A 625 12.56 14.10 6.83
N GLY A 626 12.36 14.02 5.51
CA GLY A 626 13.27 13.43 4.52
C GLY A 626 13.04 11.99 4.13
#